data_AF-A0A3B0SZU4-F1
#
_entry.id   AF-A0A3B0SZU4-F1
#
_cell.length_a   1.000
_cell.length_b   1.000
_cell.length_c   1.000
_cell.angle_alpha   90.00
_cell.angle_beta   90.00
_cell.angle_gamma   90.00
#
_symmetry.space_group_name_H-M   'P 1'
#
loop_
_entity.id
_entity.type
_entity.pdbx_description
1 polymer ?
#
loop_
_entity_poly.entity_id
_entity_poly.type
_entity_poly.pdbx_seq_one_letter_code
_entity_poly.pdbx_strand_id
1 'polypeptide(L)' 'METKKLEELKTAPKDTIKYITWVKKYGKGRVFFSSPSHNAQSYENPHLLQFLLDGMPYVVGDLVCDDSPIGKK' A
#
# COMPACT_ATOMS: atom_id res chain seq x y z
N MET A 1 15.96 -14.03 16.71
CA MET A 1 15.44 -14.99 15.72
C MET A 1 16.62 -15.46 14.88
N GLU A 2 16.82 -16.77 14.79
CA GLU A 2 18.04 -17.38 14.23
C GLU A 2 17.84 -17.62 12.72
N THR A 3 18.33 -16.67 11.91
CA THR A 3 18.10 -16.61 10.45
C THR A 3 18.76 -17.74 9.65
N LYS A 4 19.64 -18.53 10.27
CA LYS A 4 20.34 -19.66 9.64
C LYS A 4 19.42 -20.83 9.24
N LYS A 5 18.23 -20.98 9.83
CA LYS A 5 17.28 -22.06 9.49
C LYS A 5 16.43 -21.80 8.24
N LEU A 6 16.61 -20.65 7.57
CA LEU A 6 15.79 -20.26 6.41
C LEU A 6 16.40 -20.66 5.05
N GLU A 7 17.56 -21.32 5.04
CA GLU A 7 18.25 -21.70 3.80
C GLU A 7 17.47 -22.67 2.91
N GLU A 8 16.53 -23.44 3.49
CA GLU A 8 15.73 -24.44 2.78
C GLU A 8 14.48 -23.84 2.09
N LEU A 9 14.18 -22.55 2.32
CA LEU A 9 13.00 -21.86 1.77
C LEU A 9 13.33 -20.95 0.57
N LYS A 10 14.45 -21.20 -0.13
CA LYS A 10 14.93 -20.43 -1.30
C LYS A 10 14.06 -20.59 -2.57
N THR A 11 12.77 -20.89 -2.45
CA THR A 11 11.87 -20.84 -3.61
C THR A 11 11.56 -19.39 -3.94
N ALA A 12 11.90 -18.96 -5.16
CA ALA A 12 11.55 -17.62 -5.62
C ALA A 12 10.03 -17.42 -5.52
N PRO A 13 9.56 -16.24 -5.05
CA PRO A 13 8.14 -15.93 -5.02
C PRO A 13 7.55 -16.06 -6.43
N LYS A 14 6.48 -16.85 -6.58
CA LYS A 14 5.75 -16.96 -7.86
C LYS A 14 5.13 -15.62 -8.28
N ASP A 15 4.79 -14.79 -7.30
CA ASP A 15 4.20 -13.47 -7.51
C ASP A 15 5.25 -12.38 -7.26
N THR A 16 5.66 -11.74 -8.35
CA THR A 16 6.72 -10.73 -8.40
C THR A 16 6.18 -9.31 -8.23
N ILE A 17 4.86 -9.10 -8.34
CA ILE A 17 4.25 -7.78 -8.20
C ILE A 17 3.79 -7.60 -6.75
N LYS A 18 4.17 -6.47 -6.14
CA LYS A 18 3.72 -6.08 -4.80
C LYS A 18 3.09 -4.70 -4.85
N TYR A 19 1.79 -4.66 -4.60
CA TYR A 19 1.06 -3.41 -4.45
C TYR A 19 1.31 -2.86 -3.04
N ILE A 20 2.15 -1.82 -2.96
CA ILE A 20 2.52 -1.18 -1.70
C ILE A 20 1.51 -0.13 -1.23
N THR A 21 0.61 0.30 -2.13
CA THR A 21 -0.50 1.21 -1.85
C THR A 21 -1.71 0.82 -2.71
N TRP A 22 -2.92 0.96 -2.18
CA TRP A 22 -4.18 0.77 -2.91
C TRP A 22 -5.34 1.52 -2.26
N VAL A 23 -6.42 1.66 -3.03
CA VAL A 23 -7.71 2.18 -2.59
C VAL A 23 -8.79 1.11 -2.78
N LYS A 24 -9.80 1.09 -1.91
CA LYS A 24 -10.89 0.12 -1.97
C LYS A 24 -12.14 0.60 -1.23
N LYS A 25 -13.33 0.31 -1.77
CA LYS A 25 -14.60 0.39 -1.04
C LYS A 25 -14.83 -0.80 -0.10
N TYR A 26 -15.33 -0.52 1.10
CA TYR A 26 -15.79 -1.55 2.04
C TYR A 26 -17.12 -1.13 2.67
N GLY A 27 -18.20 -1.80 2.27
CA GLY A 27 -19.56 -1.38 2.61
C GLY A 27 -19.82 0.04 2.12
N LYS A 28 -20.19 0.94 3.04
CA LYS A 28 -20.37 2.38 2.76
C LYS A 28 -19.08 3.20 2.93
N GLY A 29 -18.01 2.59 3.43
CA GLY A 29 -16.73 3.25 3.70
C GLY A 29 -15.72 3.10 2.57
N ARG A 30 -14.63 3.85 2.67
CA ARG A 30 -13.50 3.85 1.73
C ARG A 30 -12.20 3.66 2.51
N VAL A 31 -11.29 2.86 1.95
CA VAL A 31 -10.00 2.52 2.55
C VAL A 31 -8.89 2.97 1.63
N PHE A 32 -7.98 3.79 2.17
CA PHE A 32 -6.68 4.09 1.56
C PHE A 32 -5.60 3.37 2.39
N PHE A 33 -4.88 2.44 1.77
CA PHE A 33 -3.78 1.70 2.40
C PHE A 33 -2.45 2.16 1.81
N SER A 34 -1.46 2.39 2.67
CA SER A 34 -0.10 2.79 2.29
C SER A 34 0.91 2.07 3.18
N SER A 35 1.86 1.34 2.58
CA SER A 35 2.92 0.62 3.30
C SER A 35 4.27 1.33 3.47
N PRO A 36 4.66 2.35 2.68
CA PRO A 36 5.92 3.08 2.91
C PRO A 36 6.02 3.70 4.31
N SER A 37 7.25 4.06 4.71
CA SER A 37 7.59 4.79 5.95
C SER A 37 7.92 3.97 7.19
N HIS A 38 8.61 2.84 7.05
CA HIS A 38 9.18 2.13 8.21
C HIS A 38 10.13 3.01 9.05
N ASN A 39 10.76 4.02 8.44
CA ASN A 39 11.73 4.90 9.09
C ASN A 39 11.15 6.31 9.28
N ALA A 40 11.46 6.96 10.40
CA ALA A 40 10.95 8.30 10.70
C ALA A 40 11.34 9.35 9.66
N GLN A 41 12.55 9.24 9.10
CA GLN A 41 13.07 10.16 8.07
C GLN A 41 12.24 10.15 6.79
N SER A 42 11.47 9.08 6.52
CA SER A 42 10.57 9.06 5.36
C SER A 42 9.53 10.18 5.44
N TYR A 43 9.12 10.60 6.64
CA TYR A 43 8.19 11.71 6.84
C TYR A 43 8.83 13.09 6.68
N GLU A 44 10.15 13.19 6.45
CA GLU A 44 10.79 14.44 6.03
C GLU A 44 10.64 14.67 4.51
N ASN A 45 10.23 13.65 3.75
CA ASN A 45 10.00 13.78 2.31
C ASN A 45 8.63 14.42 2.03
N PRO A 46 8.59 15.65 1.49
CA PRO A 46 7.32 16.35 1.23
C PRO A 46 6.44 15.61 0.20
N HIS A 47 7.02 14.84 -0.71
CA HIS A 47 6.24 14.06 -1.67
C HIS A 47 5.49 12.90 -1.02
N LEU A 48 6.08 12.27 0.00
CA LEU A 48 5.38 11.22 0.74
C LEU A 48 4.24 11.81 1.58
N LEU A 49 4.49 12.96 2.21
CA LEU A 49 3.45 13.67 2.98
C LEU A 49 2.29 14.10 2.07
N GLN A 50 2.59 14.66 0.90
CA GLN A 50 1.58 15.04 -0.07
C GLN A 50 0.78 13.82 -0.54
N PHE A 51 1.44 12.70 -0.84
CA PHE A 51 0.78 11.47 -1.25
C PHE A 51 -0.18 10.93 -0.18
N LEU A 52 0.20 10.98 1.10
CA LEU A 52 -0.68 10.59 2.21
C LEU A 52 -1.86 11.56 2.33
N LEU A 53 -1.63 12.86 2.14
CA LEU A 53 -2.67 13.88 2.14
C LEU A 53 -3.66 13.70 0.98
N ASP A 54 -3.19 13.37 -0.21
CA ASP A 54 -4.01 13.11 -1.40
C ASP A 54 -4.93 11.88 -1.23
N GLY A 55 -4.58 10.97 -0.33
CA GLY A 55 -5.45 9.86 0.07
C GLY A 55 -6.63 10.29 0.93
N MET A 56 -6.56 11.41 1.65
CA MET A 56 -7.60 11.86 2.57
C MET A 56 -8.92 12.19 1.87
N PRO A 57 -8.95 12.97 0.75
CA PRO A 57 -10.16 13.18 -0.05
C PRO A 57 -10.83 11.88 -0.50
N TYR A 58 -10.06 10.82 -0.78
CA TYR A 58 -10.64 9.52 -1.09
C TYR A 58 -11.34 8.90 0.12
N VAL A 59 -10.70 8.89 1.29
CA VAL A 59 -11.25 8.28 2.51
C VAL A 59 -12.54 8.94 2.95
N VAL A 60 -12.64 10.27 2.84
CA VAL A 60 -13.86 11.03 3.21
C VAL A 60 -14.94 11.00 2.11
N GLY A 61 -14.61 10.51 0.92
CA GLY A 61 -15.56 10.35 -0.20
C GLY A 61 -15.67 11.55 -1.14
N ASP A 62 -14.87 12.59 -0.94
CA ASP A 62 -14.83 13.79 -1.78
C ASP A 62 -14.15 13.55 -3.13
N LEU A 63 -13.27 12.54 -3.23
CA LEU A 63 -12.64 12.16 -4.49
C LEU A 63 -13.51 11.19 -5.30
N VAL A 64 -13.88 11.60 -6.51
CA VAL A 64 -14.53 10.76 -7.52
C VAL A 64 -13.46 10.12 -8.41
N CYS A 65 -13.30 8.81 -8.31
CA CYS A 65 -12.37 8.02 -9.11
C CYS A 65 -12.90 6.60 -9.36
N ASP A 66 -12.30 5.90 -10.32
CA ASP A 66 -12.52 4.45 -10.47
C ASP A 66 -11.70 3.71 -9.42
N ASP A 67 -12.41 3.09 -8.48
CA ASP A 67 -11.85 2.26 -7.42
C ASP A 67 -12.30 0.80 -7.54
N SER A 68 -12.67 0.39 -8.76
CA SER A 68 -12.96 -1.00 -9.08
C SER A 68 -11.69 -1.86 -8.93
N PRO A 69 -11.82 -3.11 -8.45
CA PRO A 69 -10.67 -4.01 -8.37
C PRO A 69 -9.98 -4.16 -9.72
N ILE A 70 -8.67 -3.96 -9.74
CA ILE A 70 -7.85 -4.35 -10.88
C ILE A 70 -7.91 -5.88 -11.01
N GLY A 71 -8.15 -6.37 -12.23
CA GLY A 71 -8.14 -7.81 -12.50
C GLY A 71 -6.79 -8.45 -12.17
N LYS A 72 -6.70 -9.79 -12.27
CA LYS A 72 -5.41 -10.48 -12.21
C LYS A 72 -4.52 -9.96 -13.35
N LYS A 73 -3.37 -9.38 -13.00
CA LYS A 73 -2.28 -9.14 -13.94
C LYS A 73 -1.49 -10.41 -14.17
#